data_AF-A0A1G8A2T9-F1
#
_entry.id   AF-A0A1G8A2T9-F1
#
_cell.length_a   1.000
_cell.length_b   1.000
_cell.length_c   1.000
_cell.angle_alpha   90.00
_cell.angle_beta   90.00
_cell.angle_gamma   90.00
#
_symmetry.space_group_name_H-M   'P 1'
#
loop_
_entity.id
_entity.type
_entity.pdbx_description
1 polymer ?
#
loop_
_entity_poly.entity_id
_entity_poly.type
_entity_poly.pdbx_seq_one_letter_code
_entity_poly.pdbx_strand_id
1 'polypeptide(L)'
;MKLVGNTSILATGLLLAGMLGACQNEHENALIPQAPTTDSDRNAKTQGVGKLIKDGNVSLAYGNQDPSALWKEISDNGAHHEFTYGPQLITGKRYINGFPNPTMTFTYTLDASGRCTQTVTNKTHLYEYNESGQLKKYYNKLQPNERTEFTYTPDADGITNALFAVTFYDAAGTKTRELWFNYSLTEPIADKSPLNPDVFPTGVSKYIPVFGKFSNNLVQCSADKKFSNGKQISNINYYHTYTLDYAGKVKNATVKKYDGTLISTTDRAYTVPYYKF
;
A
#
# COMPACT_ATOMS: atom_id res chain seq x y z
N MET A 1 45.74 -62.93 57.67
CA MET A 1 46.36 -63.84 56.67
C MET A 1 46.75 -63.05 55.42
N LYS A 2 47.57 -63.65 54.55
CA LYS A 2 48.13 -63.11 53.27
C LYS A 2 47.00 -62.66 52.29
N LEU A 3 47.13 -61.61 51.46
CA LEU A 3 47.87 -61.52 50.16
C LEU A 3 47.42 -62.63 49.17
N VAL A 4 47.10 -62.45 47.88
CA VAL A 4 47.38 -61.46 46.79
C VAL A 4 46.14 -61.41 45.83
N GLY A 5 45.83 -60.46 44.93
CA GLY A 5 46.37 -59.11 44.60
C GLY A 5 46.50 -58.83 43.08
N ASN A 6 46.09 -57.63 42.61
CA ASN A 6 46.27 -57.03 41.25
C ASN A 6 45.47 -57.67 40.08
N THR A 7 45.06 -56.99 39.00
CA THR A 7 45.68 -55.84 38.28
C THR A 7 44.69 -54.83 37.70
N SER A 8 45.18 -53.62 37.45
CA SER A 8 44.53 -52.51 36.74
C SER A 8 45.08 -52.31 35.32
N ILE A 9 44.34 -51.60 34.46
CA ILE A 9 44.91 -50.91 33.29
C ILE A 9 44.46 -49.44 33.31
N LEU A 10 45.43 -48.54 33.24
CA LEU A 10 45.29 -47.09 33.06
C LEU A 10 45.42 -46.70 31.58
N ALA A 11 44.67 -45.69 31.16
CA ALA A 11 45.09 -44.60 30.27
C ALA A 11 43.98 -43.52 30.33
N THR A 12 44.17 -42.33 30.90
CA THR A 12 45.01 -41.21 30.40
C THR A 12 44.64 -40.88 28.94
N GLY A 13 43.99 -39.77 28.57
CA GLY A 13 43.68 -38.53 29.26
C GLY A 13 44.40 -37.35 28.60
N LEU A 14 43.72 -36.24 28.32
CA LEU A 14 44.33 -34.90 28.25
C LEU A 14 43.26 -33.81 28.37
N LEU A 15 43.38 -32.98 29.41
CA LEU A 15 42.80 -31.65 29.45
C LEU A 15 43.74 -30.72 28.65
N LEU A 16 43.20 -29.69 28.00
CA LEU A 16 43.90 -28.41 27.87
C LEU A 16 42.90 -27.27 27.92
N ALA A 17 43.14 -26.32 28.81
CA ALA A 17 42.34 -25.10 28.99
C ALA A 17 43.21 -23.86 28.73
N GLY A 18 42.57 -22.73 28.41
CA GLY A 18 43.22 -21.45 28.13
C GLY A 18 43.35 -21.18 26.62
N MET A 19 43.07 -19.98 26.12
CA MET A 19 43.42 -18.70 26.72
C MET A 19 42.31 -17.65 26.64
N LEU A 20 42.39 -16.67 27.53
CA LEU A 20 41.63 -15.42 27.48
C LEU A 20 42.16 -14.55 26.33
N GLY A 21 41.23 -13.90 25.61
CA GLY A 21 41.55 -12.96 24.54
C GLY A 21 40.40 -11.98 24.35
N ALA A 22 40.30 -11.00 25.25
CA ALA A 22 39.33 -9.92 25.11
C ALA A 22 39.84 -8.91 24.07
N CYS A 23 39.17 -8.84 22.93
CA CYS A 23 39.18 -7.66 22.07
C CYS A 23 37.74 -7.18 21.90
N GLN A 24 37.38 -6.14 22.66
CA GLN A 24 36.33 -5.23 22.21
C GLN A 24 36.85 -4.52 20.96
N ASN A 25 36.08 -4.55 19.88
CA ASN A 25 36.04 -3.47 18.90
C ASN A 25 34.60 -3.33 18.46
N GLU A 26 34.08 -2.12 18.61
CA GLU A 26 32.78 -1.72 18.09
C GLU A 26 32.87 -1.49 16.59
N HIS A 27 31.73 -1.54 15.90
CA HIS A 27 31.51 -1.07 14.52
C HIS A 27 32.48 -1.57 13.42
N GLU A 28 31.98 -2.38 12.49
CA GLU A 28 31.57 -1.85 11.17
C GLU A 28 30.82 -2.88 10.31
N ASN A 29 30.20 -2.37 9.24
CA ASN A 29 29.30 -3.10 8.35
C ASN A 29 29.98 -4.27 7.63
N ALA A 30 29.31 -5.42 7.63
CA ALA A 30 29.35 -6.36 6.50
C ALA A 30 27.93 -6.51 5.94
N LEU A 31 27.44 -5.45 5.28
CA LEU A 31 26.33 -5.58 4.34
C LEU A 31 26.78 -6.55 3.25
N ILE A 32 26.18 -7.74 3.20
CA ILE A 32 26.38 -8.68 2.10
C ILE A 32 26.02 -7.93 0.81
N PRO A 33 26.92 -7.83 -0.18
CA PRO A 33 26.60 -7.19 -1.46
C PRO A 33 25.59 -8.06 -2.22
N GLN A 34 24.30 -7.87 -1.96
CA GLN A 34 23.28 -8.33 -2.88
C GLN A 34 23.40 -7.51 -4.15
N ALA A 35 23.74 -8.20 -5.24
CA ALA A 35 23.70 -7.63 -6.59
C ALA A 35 22.33 -6.96 -6.80
N PRO A 36 22.26 -5.84 -7.55
CA PRO A 36 21.00 -5.15 -7.79
C PRO A 36 20.01 -6.11 -8.44
N THR A 37 19.00 -6.54 -7.66
CA THR A 37 17.92 -7.38 -8.17
C THR A 37 17.11 -6.54 -9.14
N THR A 38 17.35 -6.80 -10.42
CA THR A 38 16.64 -6.22 -11.57
C THR A 38 15.13 -6.29 -11.38
N ASP A 39 14.47 -5.14 -11.49
CA ASP A 39 13.02 -4.98 -11.71
C ASP A 39 12.07 -5.83 -10.84
N SER A 40 12.26 -5.82 -9.52
CA SER A 40 11.22 -6.25 -8.57
C SER A 40 10.24 -5.10 -8.27
N ASP A 41 8.96 -5.30 -8.60
CA ASP A 41 7.75 -4.58 -8.17
C ASP A 41 7.59 -3.06 -8.41
N ARG A 42 8.59 -2.32 -8.90
CA ARG A 42 8.34 -0.97 -9.51
C ARG A 42 7.36 -1.03 -10.70
N ASN A 43 7.11 -2.24 -11.23
CA ASN A 43 6.25 -2.52 -12.37
C ASN A 43 4.78 -2.88 -12.00
N ALA A 44 4.35 -2.76 -10.74
CA ALA A 44 2.94 -3.00 -10.36
C ALA A 44 1.93 -2.06 -11.08
N LYS A 45 2.41 -0.95 -11.66
CA LYS A 45 1.68 -0.07 -12.59
C LYS A 45 2.58 0.31 -13.77
N THR A 46 2.92 -0.65 -14.63
CA THR A 46 3.81 -0.46 -15.80
C THR A 46 3.43 0.74 -16.66
N GLN A 47 4.45 1.43 -17.17
CA GLN A 47 4.27 2.59 -18.04
C GLN A 47 3.61 2.20 -19.37
N GLY A 48 2.56 2.93 -19.73
CA GLY A 48 1.90 2.80 -21.04
C GLY A 48 0.81 3.86 -21.22
N VAL A 49 0.92 4.65 -22.29
CA VAL A 49 -0.09 5.60 -22.79
C VAL A 49 -0.55 6.67 -21.77
N GLY A 50 0.36 7.53 -21.33
CA GLY A 50 0.02 8.76 -20.59
C GLY A 50 -0.24 8.60 -19.09
N LYS A 51 0.21 9.58 -18.30
CA LYS A 51 0.10 9.63 -16.83
C LYS A 51 -1.07 10.48 -16.40
N LEU A 52 -1.75 10.09 -15.31
CA LEU A 52 -2.88 10.85 -14.75
C LEU A 52 -2.38 12.19 -14.22
N ILE A 53 -2.87 13.31 -14.78
CA ILE A 53 -2.49 14.67 -14.37
C ILE A 53 -3.65 15.42 -13.69
N LYS A 54 -4.87 14.91 -13.77
CA LYS A 54 -6.03 15.42 -13.03
C LYS A 54 -6.98 14.28 -12.63
N ASP A 55 -7.48 14.30 -11.40
CA ASP A 55 -8.52 13.43 -10.85
C ASP A 55 -9.50 14.31 -10.07
N GLY A 56 -10.58 14.74 -10.72
CA GLY A 56 -11.56 15.68 -10.17
C GLY A 56 -10.92 17.02 -9.79
N ASN A 57 -10.93 17.33 -8.50
CA ASN A 57 -10.39 18.56 -7.91
C ASN A 57 -8.91 18.44 -7.48
N VAL A 58 -8.21 17.38 -7.91
CA VAL A 58 -6.78 17.17 -7.64
C VAL A 58 -6.01 17.19 -8.95
N SER A 59 -4.98 18.03 -9.02
CA SER A 59 -3.99 18.04 -10.11
C SER A 59 -2.70 17.35 -9.66
N LEU A 60 -2.09 16.57 -10.54
CA LEU A 60 -0.91 15.74 -10.25
C LEU A 60 0.28 16.17 -11.11
N ALA A 61 1.44 16.38 -10.49
CA ALA A 61 2.68 16.69 -11.17
C ALA A 61 3.78 15.67 -10.79
N TYR A 62 4.59 15.31 -11.78
CA TYR A 62 5.63 14.27 -11.66
C TYR A 62 7.03 14.90 -11.67
N GLY A 63 8.02 14.19 -11.13
CA GLY A 63 9.38 14.70 -10.99
C GLY A 63 10.10 14.87 -12.34
N ASN A 64 10.94 15.90 -12.47
CA ASN A 64 11.74 16.10 -13.69
C ASN A 64 12.87 15.05 -13.84
N GLN A 65 13.40 14.54 -12.72
CA GLN A 65 14.49 13.55 -12.71
C GLN A 65 13.99 12.10 -12.84
N ASP A 66 12.89 11.77 -12.16
CA ASP A 66 12.11 10.55 -12.40
C ASP A 66 10.69 10.95 -12.82
N PRO A 67 10.41 11.00 -14.13
CA PRO A 67 9.08 11.33 -14.64
C PRO A 67 7.98 10.36 -14.21
N SER A 68 8.30 9.19 -13.67
CA SER A 68 7.32 8.23 -13.16
C SER A 68 6.94 8.48 -11.69
N ALA A 69 7.81 9.13 -10.92
CA ALA A 69 7.57 9.46 -9.52
C ALA A 69 6.64 10.68 -9.39
N LEU A 70 5.57 10.53 -8.60
CA LEU A 70 4.66 11.63 -8.27
C LEU A 70 5.38 12.62 -7.36
N TRP A 71 5.61 13.85 -7.84
CA TRP A 71 6.29 14.89 -7.08
C TRP A 71 5.31 15.73 -6.26
N LYS A 72 4.14 16.05 -6.81
CA LYS A 72 3.20 16.99 -6.19
C LYS A 72 1.73 16.66 -6.47
N GLU A 73 0.90 16.76 -5.44
CA GLU A 73 -0.57 16.74 -5.50
C GLU A 73 -1.10 18.11 -5.12
N ILE A 74 -1.96 18.69 -5.93
CA ILE A 74 -2.53 20.03 -5.70
C ILE A 74 -4.05 19.90 -5.65
N SER A 75 -4.63 20.21 -4.49
CA SER A 75 -6.09 20.26 -4.31
C SER A 75 -6.61 21.67 -4.63
N ASP A 76 -7.77 21.78 -5.26
CA ASP A 76 -8.37 23.07 -5.65
C ASP A 76 -8.64 24.02 -4.45
N ASN A 77 -8.65 23.52 -3.21
CA ASN A 77 -8.76 24.33 -1.98
C ASN A 77 -7.43 25.00 -1.54
N GLY A 78 -6.37 24.92 -2.34
CA GLY A 78 -5.06 25.51 -2.04
C GLY A 78 -4.19 24.70 -1.06
N ALA A 79 -4.62 23.50 -0.66
CA ALA A 79 -3.74 22.54 -0.01
C ALA A 79 -2.97 21.72 -1.05
N HIS A 80 -1.71 21.40 -0.76
CA HIS A 80 -0.91 20.54 -1.63
C HIS A 80 0.04 19.65 -0.84
N HIS A 81 0.39 18.49 -1.42
CA HIS A 81 1.42 17.59 -0.93
C HIS A 81 2.61 17.61 -1.87
N GLU A 82 3.82 17.66 -1.32
CA GLU A 82 5.07 17.45 -2.06
C GLU A 82 5.76 16.19 -1.54
N PHE A 83 6.33 15.38 -2.45
CA PHE A 83 6.94 14.10 -2.13
C PHE A 83 8.40 14.06 -2.56
N THR A 84 9.25 13.48 -1.71
CA THR A 84 10.65 13.16 -2.00
C THR A 84 10.90 11.67 -1.79
N TYR A 85 11.79 11.11 -2.62
CA TYR A 85 12.06 9.68 -2.71
C TYR A 85 13.53 9.44 -2.35
N GLY A 86 13.77 8.52 -1.43
CA GLY A 86 15.09 8.02 -1.04
C GLY A 86 15.10 6.49 -0.98
N PRO A 87 16.23 5.87 -0.60
CA PRO A 87 16.32 4.43 -0.43
C PRO A 87 15.28 3.92 0.57
N GLN A 88 14.36 3.07 0.10
CA GLN A 88 13.26 2.48 0.90
C GLN A 88 12.40 3.49 1.70
N LEU A 89 12.38 4.76 1.30
CA LEU A 89 11.69 5.83 2.02
C LEU A 89 11.06 6.82 1.05
N ILE A 90 9.77 7.09 1.22
CA ILE A 90 9.12 8.27 0.64
C ILE A 90 8.79 9.21 1.80
N THR A 91 9.16 10.47 1.68
CA THR A 91 8.74 11.53 2.61
C THR A 91 7.77 12.45 1.90
N GLY A 92 6.67 12.80 2.54
CA GLY A 92 5.72 13.79 2.04
C GLY A 92 5.50 14.93 3.04
N LYS A 93 5.23 16.12 2.50
CA LYS A 93 4.96 17.34 3.26
C LYS A 93 3.68 17.99 2.76
N ARG A 94 2.78 18.35 3.68
CA ARG A 94 1.52 19.04 3.38
C ARG A 94 1.63 20.54 3.63
N TYR A 95 1.33 21.31 2.61
CA TYR A 95 1.25 22.77 2.66
C TYR A 95 -0.20 23.24 2.52
N ILE A 96 -0.50 24.41 3.07
CA ILE A 96 -1.78 25.12 2.90
C ILE A 96 -1.43 26.56 2.55
N ASN A 97 -2.12 27.13 1.57
CA ASN A 97 -2.00 28.56 1.24
C ASN A 97 -2.12 29.45 2.51
N GLY A 98 -1.21 30.42 2.63
CA GLY A 98 -1.11 31.30 3.80
C GLY A 98 -0.18 30.80 4.92
N PHE A 99 0.27 29.55 4.89
CA PHE A 99 1.23 29.01 5.86
C PHE A 99 2.61 28.80 5.21
N PRO A 100 3.69 29.41 5.72
CA PRO A 100 5.03 29.31 5.12
C PRO A 100 5.72 27.96 5.38
N ASN A 101 5.29 27.25 6.42
CA ASN A 101 5.86 25.97 6.85
C ASN A 101 4.88 24.82 6.54
N PRO A 102 5.39 23.58 6.33
CA PRO A 102 4.53 22.41 6.16
C PRO A 102 3.68 22.17 7.42
N THR A 103 2.38 22.03 7.22
CA THR A 103 1.36 21.78 8.26
C THR A 103 1.32 20.33 8.75
N MET A 104 1.86 19.40 7.97
CA MET A 104 2.01 18.00 8.32
C MET A 104 3.19 17.43 7.54
N THR A 105 3.97 16.55 8.17
CA THR A 105 4.95 15.68 7.50
C THR A 105 4.49 14.25 7.68
N PHE A 106 4.70 13.42 6.67
CA PHE A 106 4.38 12.00 6.73
C PHE A 106 5.40 11.18 5.95
N THR A 107 5.56 9.91 6.30
CA THR A 107 6.54 9.02 5.67
C THR A 107 5.94 7.68 5.28
N TYR A 108 6.56 7.04 4.30
CA TYR A 108 6.28 5.68 3.83
C TYR A 108 7.60 4.91 3.85
N THR A 109 7.76 3.98 4.78
CA THR A 109 8.86 3.01 4.77
C THR A 109 8.49 1.87 3.82
N LEU A 110 9.43 1.46 2.97
CA LEU A 110 9.24 0.41 1.97
C LEU A 110 10.10 -0.83 2.29
N ASP A 111 9.66 -2.00 1.84
CA ASP A 111 10.50 -3.22 1.82
C ASP A 111 11.44 -3.26 0.60
N ALA A 112 12.18 -4.36 0.46
CA ALA A 112 13.08 -4.60 -0.68
C ALA A 112 12.35 -4.67 -2.04
N SER A 113 11.06 -5.02 -2.04
CA SER A 113 10.18 -5.03 -3.23
C SER A 113 9.53 -3.66 -3.47
N GLY A 114 9.83 -2.63 -2.67
CA GLY A 114 9.24 -1.30 -2.81
C GLY A 114 7.81 -1.18 -2.29
N ARG A 115 7.28 -2.18 -1.58
CA ARG A 115 5.94 -2.16 -0.97
C ARG A 115 6.00 -1.48 0.39
N CYS A 116 5.01 -0.65 0.70
CA CYS A 116 5.00 0.11 1.95
C CYS A 116 4.68 -0.79 3.15
N THR A 117 5.59 -0.85 4.12
CA THR A 117 5.46 -1.64 5.36
C THR A 117 5.02 -0.80 6.56
N GLN A 118 5.29 0.51 6.53
CA GLN A 118 4.90 1.45 7.58
C GLN A 118 4.58 2.82 6.98
N THR A 119 3.51 3.46 7.44
CA THR A 119 3.30 4.91 7.27
C THR A 119 3.29 5.61 8.60
N VAL A 120 3.81 6.83 8.65
CA VAL A 120 3.70 7.74 9.80
C VAL A 120 2.95 8.97 9.33
N THR A 121 1.77 9.24 9.90
CA THR A 121 1.01 10.48 9.71
C THR A 121 0.73 11.10 11.09
N ASN A 122 -0.54 11.30 11.47
CA ASN A 122 -0.94 11.54 12.87
C ASN A 122 -0.86 10.28 13.74
N LYS A 123 -0.88 9.10 13.11
CA LYS A 123 -0.68 7.78 13.70
C LYS A 123 0.34 6.99 12.88
N THR A 124 1.06 6.09 13.52
CA THR A 124 1.90 5.11 12.81
C THR A 124 1.07 3.89 12.47
N HIS A 125 0.97 3.55 11.19
CA HIS A 125 0.31 2.34 10.72
C HIS A 125 1.33 1.35 10.17
N LEU A 126 1.15 0.08 10.49
CA LEU A 126 1.90 -1.04 9.92
C LEU A 126 1.04 -1.78 8.90
N TYR A 127 1.67 -2.28 7.84
CA TYR A 127 1.02 -2.90 6.68
C TYR A 127 1.54 -4.33 6.51
N GLU A 128 0.63 -5.29 6.37
CA GLU A 128 0.94 -6.71 6.14
C GLU A 128 0.35 -7.16 4.81
N TYR A 129 1.11 -7.96 4.07
CA TYR A 129 0.74 -8.47 2.74
C TYR A 129 0.49 -9.99 2.77
N ASN A 130 -0.28 -10.50 1.82
CA ASN A 130 -0.41 -11.93 1.58
C ASN A 130 0.75 -12.45 0.71
N GLU A 131 0.81 -13.77 0.50
CA GLU A 131 1.84 -14.44 -0.32
C GLU A 131 1.85 -13.96 -1.78
N SER A 132 0.70 -13.53 -2.31
CA SER A 132 0.55 -12.92 -3.64
C SER A 132 0.93 -11.43 -3.68
N GLY A 133 1.51 -10.86 -2.61
CA GLY A 133 1.93 -9.46 -2.53
C GLY A 133 0.79 -8.45 -2.45
N GLN A 134 -0.46 -8.90 -2.20
CA GLN A 134 -1.62 -8.03 -2.03
C GLN A 134 -1.71 -7.57 -0.57
N LEU A 135 -2.10 -6.31 -0.33
CA LEU A 135 -2.24 -5.78 1.02
C LEU A 135 -3.34 -6.55 1.77
N LYS A 136 -2.99 -7.26 2.84
CA LYS A 136 -3.92 -8.07 3.65
C LYS A 136 -4.60 -7.25 4.73
N LYS A 137 -3.84 -6.38 5.41
CA LYS A 137 -4.35 -5.44 6.42
C LYS A 137 -3.37 -4.29 6.66
N TYR A 138 -3.88 -3.21 7.22
CA TYR A 138 -3.07 -2.26 7.99
C TYR A 138 -3.67 -2.05 9.38
N TYR A 139 -2.84 -1.67 10.36
CA TYR A 139 -3.28 -1.44 11.75
C TYR A 139 -2.46 -0.35 12.42
N ASN A 140 -3.07 0.33 13.40
CA ASN A 140 -2.38 1.30 14.25
C ASN A 140 -1.35 0.58 15.12
N LYS A 141 -0.07 0.98 15.02
CA LYS A 141 1.06 0.39 15.76
C LYS A 141 0.89 0.43 17.28
N LEU A 142 0.20 1.44 17.81
CA LEU A 142 -0.06 1.60 19.24
C LEU A 142 -1.38 0.97 19.70
N GLN A 143 -2.29 0.66 18.78
CA GLN A 143 -3.59 0.03 19.06
C GLN A 143 -3.92 -0.99 17.95
N PRO A 144 -3.28 -2.17 17.90
CA PRO A 144 -3.39 -3.08 16.74
C PRO A 144 -4.79 -3.63 16.44
N ASN A 145 -5.72 -3.51 17.40
CA ASN A 145 -7.14 -3.79 17.19
C ASN A 145 -7.80 -2.81 16.21
N GLU A 146 -7.40 -1.53 16.25
CA GLU A 146 -7.79 -0.50 15.28
C GLU A 146 -7.08 -0.79 13.96
N ARG A 147 -7.82 -1.42 13.05
CA ARG A 147 -7.26 -2.00 11.82
C ARG A 147 -8.27 -2.03 10.70
N THR A 148 -7.73 -2.17 9.49
CA THR A 148 -8.50 -2.35 8.27
C THR A 148 -7.99 -3.60 7.55
N GLU A 149 -8.88 -4.55 7.30
CA GLU A 149 -8.60 -5.84 6.66
C GLU A 149 -9.16 -5.84 5.23
N PHE A 150 -8.39 -6.42 4.30
CA PHE A 150 -8.67 -6.44 2.88
C PHE A 150 -8.88 -7.90 2.46
N THR A 151 -10.07 -8.20 1.94
CA THR A 151 -10.46 -9.53 1.47
C THR A 151 -10.52 -9.53 -0.03
N TYR A 152 -9.92 -10.54 -0.66
CA TYR A 152 -9.88 -10.71 -2.10
C TYR A 152 -10.61 -12.00 -2.51
N THR A 153 -11.19 -11.99 -3.70
CA THR A 153 -11.76 -13.17 -4.36
C THR A 153 -11.24 -13.24 -5.79
N PRO A 154 -11.32 -14.39 -6.48
CA PRO A 154 -11.09 -14.43 -7.92
C PRO A 154 -11.95 -13.37 -8.65
N ASP A 155 -11.37 -12.79 -9.69
CA ASP A 155 -12.06 -11.92 -10.63
C ASP A 155 -13.04 -12.72 -11.52
N ALA A 156 -13.79 -12.01 -12.38
CA ALA A 156 -14.79 -12.63 -13.24
C ALA A 156 -14.18 -13.67 -14.21
N ASP A 157 -12.93 -13.48 -14.60
CA ASP A 157 -12.18 -14.40 -15.46
C ASP A 157 -11.61 -15.61 -14.68
N GLY A 158 -11.58 -15.53 -13.35
CA GLY A 158 -11.01 -16.53 -12.45
C GLY A 158 -9.47 -16.57 -12.44
N ILE A 159 -8.80 -15.63 -13.11
CA ILE A 159 -7.35 -15.64 -13.36
C ILE A 159 -6.59 -14.89 -12.27
N THR A 160 -7.16 -13.79 -11.74
CA THR A 160 -6.49 -13.00 -10.69
C THR A 160 -7.40 -12.66 -9.53
N ASN A 161 -6.84 -12.40 -8.36
CA ASN A 161 -7.61 -11.99 -7.19
C ASN A 161 -7.89 -10.48 -7.22
N ALA A 162 -9.16 -10.09 -7.17
CA ALA A 162 -9.62 -8.71 -7.03
C ALA A 162 -10.14 -8.42 -5.62
N LEU A 163 -10.01 -7.17 -5.16
CA LEU A 163 -10.42 -6.70 -3.84
C LEU A 163 -11.94 -6.78 -3.71
N PHE A 164 -12.43 -7.77 -2.98
CA PHE A 164 -13.85 -7.99 -2.77
C PHE A 164 -14.42 -7.12 -1.65
N ALA A 165 -13.71 -7.00 -0.52
CA ALA A 165 -14.18 -6.23 0.62
C ALA A 165 -13.04 -5.58 1.42
N VAL A 166 -13.36 -4.47 2.07
CA VAL A 166 -12.51 -3.79 3.06
C VAL A 166 -13.29 -3.63 4.36
N THR A 167 -12.83 -4.26 5.43
CA THR A 167 -13.49 -4.26 6.75
C THR A 167 -12.71 -3.40 7.73
N PHE A 168 -13.40 -2.50 8.42
CA PHE A 168 -12.82 -1.57 9.38
C PHE A 168 -13.21 -1.97 10.80
N TYR A 169 -12.23 -1.92 11.71
CA TYR A 169 -12.38 -2.22 13.13
C TYR A 169 -11.88 -1.05 13.98
N ASP A 170 -12.56 -0.79 15.10
CA ASP A 170 -12.15 0.20 16.10
C ASP A 170 -11.06 -0.33 17.05
N ALA A 171 -10.61 0.52 17.98
CA ALA A 171 -9.60 0.15 18.98
C ALA A 171 -10.06 -0.95 19.98
N ALA A 172 -11.36 -1.21 20.10
CA ALA A 172 -11.90 -2.34 20.85
C ALA A 172 -11.95 -3.63 20.01
N GLY A 173 -11.57 -3.57 18.72
CA GLY A 173 -11.61 -4.68 17.79
C GLY A 173 -13.01 -4.95 17.23
N THR A 174 -13.96 -4.04 17.42
CA THR A 174 -15.34 -4.19 16.93
C THR A 174 -15.43 -3.71 15.48
N LYS A 175 -16.10 -4.48 14.62
CA LYS A 175 -16.38 -4.12 13.23
C LYS A 175 -17.30 -2.90 13.19
N THR A 176 -16.88 -1.82 12.52
CA THR A 176 -17.61 -0.54 12.44
C THR A 176 -18.09 -0.21 11.02
N ARG A 177 -17.37 -0.66 9.99
CA ARG A 177 -17.71 -0.44 8.58
C ARG A 177 -17.22 -1.59 7.72
N GLU A 178 -17.88 -1.80 6.59
CA GLU A 178 -17.43 -2.69 5.53
C GLU A 178 -17.79 -2.12 4.17
N LEU A 179 -16.79 -2.02 3.29
CA LEU A 179 -16.97 -1.66 1.89
C LEU A 179 -16.90 -2.93 1.04
N TRP A 180 -17.90 -3.16 0.19
CA TRP A 180 -17.91 -4.25 -0.80
C TRP A 180 -17.70 -3.69 -2.19
N PHE A 181 -17.04 -4.46 -3.06
CA PHE A 181 -16.78 -4.08 -4.46
C PHE A 181 -17.15 -5.23 -5.40
N ASN A 182 -17.71 -4.87 -6.55
CA ASN A 182 -18.02 -5.78 -7.65
C ASN A 182 -17.55 -5.13 -8.96
N TYR A 183 -16.89 -5.93 -9.80
CA TYR A 183 -16.18 -5.51 -11.01
C TYR A 183 -16.87 -5.93 -12.33
N SER A 184 -17.98 -6.68 -12.26
CA SER A 184 -18.74 -7.14 -13.42
C SER A 184 -20.24 -7.17 -13.11
N LEU A 185 -20.99 -6.22 -13.67
CA LEU A 185 -22.45 -6.28 -13.78
C LEU A 185 -22.90 -6.99 -15.06
N THR A 186 -22.13 -6.81 -16.13
CA THR A 186 -22.32 -7.46 -17.43
C THR A 186 -21.00 -8.04 -17.89
N GLU A 187 -20.00 -7.17 -18.12
CA GLU A 187 -18.64 -7.53 -18.55
C GLU A 187 -17.61 -6.73 -17.75
N PRO A 188 -16.43 -7.29 -17.42
CA PRO A 188 -15.35 -6.56 -16.75
C PRO A 188 -14.79 -5.42 -17.60
N ILE A 189 -14.50 -4.28 -16.97
CA ILE A 189 -13.84 -3.14 -17.63
C ILE A 189 -12.42 -3.01 -17.07
N ALA A 190 -11.40 -3.30 -17.87
CA ALA A 190 -10.00 -3.27 -17.43
C ALA A 190 -9.55 -1.87 -16.97
N ASP A 191 -8.95 -1.77 -15.78
CA ASP A 191 -8.40 -0.52 -15.27
C ASP A 191 -6.99 -0.28 -15.84
N LYS A 192 -6.92 0.61 -16.83
CA LYS A 192 -5.68 1.03 -17.51
C LYS A 192 -4.89 2.11 -16.75
N SER A 193 -5.34 2.55 -15.57
CA SER A 193 -4.67 3.55 -14.74
C SER A 193 -5.04 3.41 -13.25
N PRO A 194 -4.75 2.26 -12.61
CA PRO A 194 -5.28 1.95 -11.29
C PRO A 194 -4.79 2.90 -10.21
N LEU A 195 -5.72 3.43 -9.43
CA LEU A 195 -5.44 4.15 -8.19
C LEU A 195 -5.64 3.20 -7.00
N ASN A 196 -5.10 3.57 -5.85
CA ASN A 196 -5.41 2.84 -4.63
C ASN A 196 -6.84 3.19 -4.18
N PRO A 197 -7.56 2.29 -3.50
CA PRO A 197 -8.88 2.59 -2.97
C PRO A 197 -8.83 3.69 -1.90
N ASP A 198 -9.88 4.51 -1.82
CA ASP A 198 -10.00 5.63 -0.87
C ASP A 198 -10.43 5.12 0.53
N VAL A 199 -9.56 4.30 1.12
CA VAL A 199 -9.79 3.54 2.35
C VAL A 199 -8.62 3.63 3.33
N PHE A 200 -7.59 4.42 3.01
CA PHE A 200 -6.39 4.56 3.83
C PHE A 200 -6.52 5.63 4.92
N PRO A 201 -5.62 5.64 5.92
CA PRO A 201 -5.57 6.67 6.94
C PRO A 201 -5.36 8.08 6.35
N THR A 202 -5.91 9.09 7.01
CA THR A 202 -5.74 10.50 6.61
C THR A 202 -4.26 10.87 6.45
N GLY A 203 -3.92 11.48 5.31
CA GLY A 203 -2.54 11.84 4.94
C GLY A 203 -1.81 10.78 4.11
N VAL A 204 -2.35 9.58 3.96
CA VAL A 204 -1.85 8.57 3.03
C VAL A 204 -2.43 8.82 1.64
N SER A 205 -1.57 8.98 0.64
CA SER A 205 -2.01 9.26 -0.73
C SER A 205 -2.50 8.00 -1.46
N LYS A 206 -3.64 8.12 -2.14
CA LYS A 206 -4.16 7.09 -3.06
C LYS A 206 -3.42 7.03 -4.41
N TYR A 207 -2.57 8.02 -4.70
CA TYR A 207 -1.85 8.14 -5.97
C TYR A 207 -0.45 7.52 -5.94
N ILE A 208 0.17 7.37 -4.75
CA ILE A 208 1.47 6.71 -4.61
C ILE A 208 1.30 5.18 -4.75
N PRO A 209 1.95 4.51 -5.71
CA PRO A 209 1.66 3.13 -6.07
C PRO A 209 2.42 2.07 -5.24
N VAL A 210 2.50 2.25 -3.91
CA VAL A 210 3.34 1.41 -3.01
C VAL A 210 2.58 0.36 -2.19
N PHE A 211 1.27 0.23 -2.35
CA PHE A 211 0.44 -0.68 -1.53
C PHE A 211 0.04 -1.98 -2.26
N GLY A 212 0.82 -2.38 -3.27
CA GLY A 212 0.51 -3.53 -4.12
C GLY A 212 -0.70 -3.27 -5.04
N LYS A 213 -1.34 -4.35 -5.47
CA LYS A 213 -2.44 -4.35 -6.45
C LYS A 213 -3.77 -4.73 -5.82
N PHE A 214 -4.83 -3.98 -6.16
CA PHE A 214 -6.18 -4.18 -5.63
C PHE A 214 -7.11 -4.89 -6.61
N SER A 215 -7.10 -4.51 -7.89
CA SER A 215 -7.88 -5.17 -8.95
C SER A 215 -7.20 -4.97 -10.30
N ASN A 216 -7.60 -5.77 -11.30
CA ASN A 216 -7.34 -5.53 -12.72
C ASN A 216 -8.44 -4.68 -13.39
N ASN A 217 -9.59 -4.55 -12.75
CA ASN A 217 -10.83 -4.03 -13.34
C ASN A 217 -11.38 -2.85 -12.53
N LEU A 218 -12.17 -2.01 -13.20
CA LEU A 218 -12.90 -0.91 -12.60
C LEU A 218 -14.12 -1.42 -11.81
N VAL A 219 -14.36 -0.85 -10.63
CA VAL A 219 -15.52 -1.16 -9.79
C VAL A 219 -16.78 -0.72 -10.52
N GLN A 220 -17.75 -1.60 -10.74
CA GLN A 220 -19.06 -1.25 -11.34
C GLN A 220 -20.16 -1.11 -10.29
N CYS A 221 -20.03 -1.82 -9.17
CA CYS A 221 -20.89 -1.69 -8.01
C CYS A 221 -20.10 -1.71 -6.71
N SER A 222 -20.57 -0.95 -5.71
CA SER A 222 -20.07 -1.06 -4.35
C SER A 222 -21.20 -0.95 -3.32
N ALA A 223 -20.93 -1.37 -2.09
CA ALA A 223 -21.83 -1.15 -0.96
C ALA A 223 -21.05 -0.62 0.26
N ASP A 224 -21.63 0.34 0.97
CA ASP A 224 -21.12 0.84 2.26
C ASP A 224 -22.06 0.39 3.38
N LYS A 225 -21.57 -0.56 4.19
CA LYS A 225 -22.27 -1.14 5.32
C LYS A 225 -21.68 -0.58 6.60
N LYS A 226 -22.51 0.06 7.43
CA LYS A 226 -22.10 0.55 8.75
C LYS A 226 -22.60 -0.37 9.85
N PHE A 227 -21.80 -0.52 10.89
CA PHE A 227 -22.05 -1.41 12.00
C PHE A 227 -21.95 -0.64 13.32
N SER A 228 -22.79 -1.00 14.29
CA SER A 228 -22.72 -0.54 15.67
C SER A 228 -22.91 -1.74 16.58
N ASN A 229 -22.02 -1.90 17.56
CA ASN A 229 -21.98 -3.06 18.46
C ASN A 229 -22.09 -4.41 17.71
N GLY A 230 -21.35 -4.54 16.60
CA GLY A 230 -21.33 -5.72 15.73
C GLY A 230 -22.55 -5.92 14.82
N LYS A 231 -23.63 -5.15 14.98
CA LYS A 231 -24.85 -5.24 14.16
C LYS A 231 -24.84 -4.24 13.01
N GLN A 232 -25.23 -4.67 11.81
CA GLN A 232 -25.37 -3.76 10.67
C GLN A 232 -26.52 -2.78 10.91
N ILE A 233 -26.24 -1.47 10.82
CA ILE A 233 -27.20 -0.38 11.02
C ILE A 233 -27.56 0.37 9.73
N SER A 234 -26.73 0.26 8.69
CA SER A 234 -27.05 0.78 7.35
C SER A 234 -26.38 -0.04 6.27
N ASN A 235 -26.98 -0.07 5.09
CA ASN A 235 -26.38 -0.56 3.85
C ASN A 235 -26.77 0.40 2.72
N ILE A 236 -25.80 0.98 2.01
CA ILE A 236 -26.04 1.86 0.86
C ILE A 236 -25.29 1.26 -0.32
N ASN A 237 -26.02 0.94 -1.40
CA ASN A 237 -25.43 0.40 -2.63
C ASN A 237 -25.26 1.51 -3.68
N TYR A 238 -24.17 1.41 -4.46
CA TYR A 238 -23.77 2.41 -5.45
C TYR A 238 -23.47 1.78 -6.80
N TYR A 239 -23.94 2.42 -7.87
CA TYR A 239 -23.51 2.19 -9.24
C TYR A 239 -22.35 3.12 -9.60
N HIS A 240 -21.38 2.59 -10.33
CA HIS A 240 -20.24 3.33 -10.87
C HIS A 240 -20.29 3.20 -12.40
N THR A 241 -20.35 4.33 -13.10
CA THR A 241 -20.38 4.37 -14.56
C THR A 241 -19.22 5.20 -15.08
N TYR A 242 -18.60 4.72 -16.17
CA TYR A 242 -17.40 5.33 -16.74
C TYR A 242 -17.60 5.74 -18.18
N THR A 243 -16.97 6.85 -18.57
CA THR A 243 -16.61 7.09 -19.97
C THR A 243 -15.11 6.93 -20.12
N LEU A 244 -14.69 6.27 -21.20
CA LEU A 244 -13.27 6.00 -21.48
C LEU A 244 -12.77 6.94 -22.58
N ASP A 245 -11.48 7.22 -22.58
CA ASP A 245 -10.79 7.84 -23.71
C ASP A 245 -10.41 6.80 -24.79
N TYR A 246 -9.77 7.26 -25.86
CA TYR A 246 -9.33 6.41 -26.98
C TYR A 246 -8.30 5.33 -26.58
N ALA A 247 -7.65 5.48 -25.42
CA ALA A 247 -6.70 4.52 -24.87
C ALA A 247 -7.33 3.55 -23.85
N GLY A 248 -8.65 3.63 -23.66
CA GLY A 248 -9.37 2.84 -22.66
C GLY A 248 -9.16 3.30 -21.22
N LYS A 249 -8.66 4.53 -21.00
CA LYS A 249 -8.50 5.10 -19.65
C LYS A 249 -9.75 5.88 -19.25
N VAL A 250 -10.07 5.86 -17.95
CA VAL A 250 -11.27 6.56 -17.43
C VAL A 250 -11.11 8.06 -17.64
N LYS A 251 -11.94 8.64 -18.51
CA LYS A 251 -12.04 10.09 -18.73
C LYS A 251 -13.02 10.75 -17.76
N ASN A 252 -14.12 10.07 -17.44
CA ASN A 252 -15.06 10.49 -16.41
C ASN A 252 -15.54 9.26 -15.63
N ALA A 253 -15.57 9.36 -14.31
CA ALA A 253 -16.26 8.43 -13.43
C ALA A 253 -17.46 9.13 -12.79
N THR A 254 -18.61 8.46 -12.74
CA THR A 254 -19.81 8.94 -12.07
C THR A 254 -20.29 7.87 -11.09
N VAL A 255 -20.57 8.28 -9.84
CA VAL A 255 -21.07 7.41 -8.78
C VAL A 255 -22.48 7.85 -8.40
N LYS A 256 -23.41 6.91 -8.40
CA LYS A 256 -24.81 7.11 -7.98
C LYS A 256 -25.20 6.08 -6.94
N LYS A 257 -26.14 6.39 -6.05
CA LYS A 257 -26.87 5.36 -5.30
C LYS A 257 -27.75 4.53 -6.24
N TYR A 258 -28.19 3.36 -5.79
CA TYR A 258 -29.16 2.54 -6.53
C TYR A 258 -30.53 3.21 -6.72
N ASP A 259 -30.89 4.19 -5.89
CA ASP A 259 -32.08 5.04 -6.06
C ASP A 259 -31.93 6.12 -7.16
N GLY A 260 -30.76 6.18 -7.83
CA GLY A 260 -30.44 7.14 -8.88
C GLY A 260 -29.79 8.43 -8.39
N THR A 261 -29.73 8.70 -7.09
CA THR A 261 -29.12 9.91 -6.51
C THR A 261 -27.65 10.02 -6.89
N LEU A 262 -27.26 11.15 -7.50
CA LEU A 262 -25.85 11.45 -7.79
C LEU A 262 -25.06 11.67 -6.49
N ILE A 263 -23.89 11.02 -6.39
CA ILE A 263 -22.99 11.12 -5.24
C ILE A 263 -21.71 11.86 -5.63
N SER A 264 -21.13 11.52 -6.79
CA SER A 264 -19.98 12.23 -7.33
C SER A 264 -19.86 12.08 -8.84
N THR A 265 -19.15 13.03 -9.43
CA THR A 265 -18.61 12.96 -10.78
C THR A 265 -17.13 13.35 -10.68
N THR A 266 -16.26 12.67 -11.42
CA THR A 266 -14.81 12.84 -11.35
C THR A 266 -14.24 12.79 -12.76
N ASP A 267 -13.93 13.96 -13.30
CA ASP A 267 -13.22 14.08 -14.57
C ASP A 267 -11.73 13.79 -14.40
N ARG A 268 -11.15 13.13 -15.39
CA ARG A 268 -9.75 12.75 -15.41
C ARG A 268 -9.09 13.23 -16.69
N ALA A 269 -7.84 13.65 -16.54
CA ALA A 269 -6.98 14.01 -17.66
C ALA A 269 -5.65 13.27 -17.58
N TYR A 270 -5.10 12.93 -18.73
CA TYR A 270 -3.83 12.23 -18.89
C TYR A 270 -2.86 13.04 -19.74
N THR A 271 -1.56 12.89 -19.54
CA THR A 271 -0.55 13.43 -20.46
C THR A 271 -0.73 12.81 -21.84
N VAL A 272 -0.81 13.64 -22.89
CA VAL A 272 -0.84 13.15 -24.28
C VAL A 272 0.48 12.40 -24.58
N PRO A 273 0.47 11.23 -25.23
CA PRO A 273 1.69 10.59 -25.70
C PRO A 273 2.38 11.48 -26.74
N TYR A 274 3.66 11.79 -26.53
CA TYR A 274 4.47 12.46 -27.55
C TYR A 274 4.82 11.47 -28.66
N TYR A 275 3.99 11.45 -29.71
CA TYR A 275 4.38 10.83 -30.97
C TYR A 275 5.34 11.76 -31.70
N LYS A 276 6.63 11.37 -31.77
CA LYS A 276 7.52 11.88 -32.81
C LYS A 276 7.17 11.12 -34.10
N PHE A 277 6.60 11.84 -35.05
CA PHE A 277 6.54 11.42 -36.46
C PHE A 277 7.88 11.71 -37.14
#